data_AF-A0A448X0N5-F1
#
_entry.id   AF-A0A448X0N5-F1
#
_cell.length_a   1.000
_cell.length_b   1.000
_cell.length_c   1.000
_cell.angle_alpha   90.00
_cell.angle_beta   90.00
_cell.angle_gamma   90.00
#
_symmetry.space_group_name_H-M   'P 1'
#
loop_
_entity.id
_entity.type
_entity.pdbx_description
1 polymer ?
#
loop_
_entity_poly.entity_id
_entity_poly.type
_entity_poly.pdbx_seq_one_letter_code
_entity_poly.pdbx_strand_id
1 'polypeptide(L)'
;MLQAGLLYLALTEPDRRRSLCTDIVLTSRDNLNYVLSELTRLVAETWPKMSQNIRSNLVSLLADLIATKGASVEVLMLHIYRRMSKWLESTDRQSFLLPLTVYTLLRLIPDHNVSVPAPNGSTSSQVTASTASLHSSLIALRQRESNLAIDFIRRYFDRCSQLGRELIRLLHALCRIEPFAQLWQDLFKDISTLSNHFKSVSELLDIMTPQCFTQTLIPHEMEQWIRWMMRNVHCVPGFPVRRYQEFFQVLN
;
A
#
# COMPACT_ATOMS: atom_id res chain seq x y z
N MET A 1 -22.03 -0.96 15.44
CA MET A 1 -22.01 -0.08 16.64
C MET A 1 -20.86 -0.38 17.58
N LEU A 2 -20.61 -1.63 17.99
CA LEU A 2 -19.50 -1.97 18.90
C LEU A 2 -18.10 -1.57 18.35
N GLN A 3 -17.80 -1.89 17.09
CA GLN A 3 -16.51 -1.55 16.48
C GLN A 3 -16.25 -0.04 16.41
N ALA A 4 -17.27 0.78 16.16
CA ALA A 4 -17.15 2.24 16.15
C ALA A 4 -16.84 2.79 17.55
N GLY A 5 -17.45 2.23 18.59
CA GLY A 5 -17.16 2.57 19.98
C GLY A 5 -15.73 2.21 20.38
N LEU A 6 -15.28 0.99 20.03
CA LEU A 6 -13.89 0.57 20.26
C LEU A 6 -12.90 1.44 19.49
N LEU A 7 -13.23 1.81 18.24
CA LEU A 7 -12.42 2.71 17.43
C LEU A 7 -12.31 4.09 18.07
N TYR A 8 -13.44 4.67 18.52
CA TYR A 8 -13.45 5.94 19.23
C TYR A 8 -12.55 5.89 20.47
N LEU A 9 -12.71 4.88 21.32
CA LEU A 9 -11.89 4.70 22.52
C LEU A 9 -10.41 4.53 22.17
N ALA A 10 -10.08 3.77 21.14
CA ALA A 10 -8.69 3.59 20.70
C ALA A 10 -8.05 4.89 20.19
N LEU A 11 -8.86 5.81 19.65
CA LEU A 11 -8.41 7.12 19.19
C LEU A 11 -8.27 8.14 20.33
N THR A 12 -9.11 8.05 21.37
CA THR A 12 -9.13 9.00 22.48
C THR A 12 -8.30 8.57 23.69
N GLU A 13 -8.12 7.27 23.92
CA GLU A 13 -7.42 6.69 25.09
C GLU A 13 -6.10 6.03 24.67
N PRO A 14 -4.97 6.77 24.66
CA PRO A 14 -3.68 6.25 24.19
C PRO A 14 -3.16 5.07 25.02
N ASP A 15 -3.41 5.05 26.34
CA ASP A 15 -2.89 4.04 27.27
C ASP A 15 -3.50 2.65 27.02
N ARG A 16 -4.75 2.61 26.56
CA ARG A 16 -5.51 1.38 26.31
C ARG A 16 -5.50 0.97 24.85
N ARG A 17 -4.88 1.75 23.96
CA ARG A 17 -4.91 1.56 22.50
C ARG A 17 -4.53 0.15 22.06
N ARG A 18 -3.47 -0.46 22.61
CA ARG A 18 -3.04 -1.82 22.21
C ARG A 18 -4.06 -2.90 22.60
N SER A 19 -4.63 -2.79 23.81
CA SER A 19 -5.71 -3.68 24.25
C SER A 19 -6.94 -3.52 23.35
N LEU A 20 -7.35 -2.27 23.11
CA LEU A 20 -8.51 -1.96 22.26
C LEU A 20 -8.29 -2.36 20.80
N CYS A 21 -7.07 -2.25 20.28
CA CYS A 21 -6.69 -2.77 18.97
C CYS A 21 -6.88 -4.29 18.91
N THR A 22 -6.44 -5.00 19.95
CA THR A 22 -6.66 -6.45 20.07
C THR A 22 -8.16 -6.77 20.11
N ASP A 23 -8.96 -6.02 20.86
CA ASP A 23 -10.42 -6.20 20.93
C ASP A 23 -11.09 -5.93 19.58
N ILE A 24 -10.69 -4.89 18.85
CA ILE A 24 -11.15 -4.59 17.49
C ILE A 24 -10.85 -5.77 16.56
N VAL A 25 -9.64 -6.30 16.64
CA VAL A 25 -9.14 -7.41 15.83
C VAL A 25 -9.89 -8.72 16.13
N LEU A 26 -10.20 -8.98 17.40
CA LEU A 26 -10.92 -10.18 17.85
C LEU A 26 -12.42 -10.11 17.55
N THR A 27 -13.02 -8.92 17.62
CA THR A 27 -14.46 -8.73 17.40
C THR A 27 -14.84 -8.53 15.93
N SER A 28 -13.86 -8.32 15.05
CA SER A 28 -14.09 -8.16 13.61
C SER A 28 -14.48 -9.47 12.92
N ARG A 29 -15.59 -9.41 12.19
CA ARG A 29 -16.15 -10.50 11.36
C ARG A 29 -15.92 -10.29 9.87
N ASP A 30 -15.57 -9.07 9.50
CA ASP A 30 -15.47 -8.52 8.15
C ASP A 30 -14.03 -8.23 7.76
N ASN A 31 -13.08 -8.85 8.46
CA ASN A 31 -11.66 -8.67 8.24
C ASN A 31 -11.21 -7.19 8.26
N LEU A 32 -11.72 -6.46 9.25
CA LEU A 32 -11.43 -5.05 9.53
C LEU A 32 -11.92 -4.04 8.47
N ASN A 33 -12.67 -4.48 7.45
CA ASN A 33 -13.15 -3.62 6.37
C ASN A 33 -13.92 -2.39 6.88
N TYR A 34 -14.83 -2.57 7.84
CA TYR A 34 -15.58 -1.47 8.44
C TYR A 34 -14.66 -0.47 9.15
N VAL A 35 -13.74 -0.97 9.99
CA VAL A 35 -12.82 -0.13 10.76
C VAL A 35 -11.90 0.66 9.84
N LEU A 36 -11.37 0.03 8.79
CA LEU A 36 -10.51 0.68 7.80
C LEU A 36 -11.29 1.69 6.95
N SER A 37 -12.50 1.36 6.53
CA SER A 37 -13.39 2.29 5.82
C SER A 37 -13.69 3.52 6.66
N GLU A 38 -13.98 3.32 7.94
CA GLU A 38 -14.31 4.40 8.86
C GLU A 38 -13.10 5.27 9.20
N LEU A 39 -11.93 4.66 9.40
CA LEU A 39 -10.67 5.40 9.53
C LEU A 39 -10.36 6.20 8.25
N THR A 40 -10.62 5.64 7.07
CA THR A 40 -10.44 6.34 5.79
C THR A 40 -11.36 7.55 5.71
N ARG A 41 -12.64 7.37 6.07
CA ARG A 41 -13.63 8.44 6.13
C ARG A 41 -13.23 9.54 7.12
N LEU A 42 -12.79 9.16 8.32
CA LEU A 42 -12.33 10.10 9.35
C LEU A 42 -11.15 10.94 8.85
N VAL A 43 -10.16 10.31 8.21
CA VAL A 43 -9.03 11.00 7.59
C VAL A 43 -9.52 11.90 6.44
N ALA A 44 -10.45 11.45 5.61
CA ALA A 44 -10.96 12.24 4.47
C ALA A 44 -11.83 13.45 4.90
N GLU A 45 -12.64 13.32 5.95
CA GLU A 45 -13.64 14.35 6.28
C GLU A 45 -13.21 15.26 7.43
N THR A 46 -12.51 14.70 8.42
CA THR A 46 -12.35 15.37 9.72
C THR A 46 -10.90 15.64 10.12
N TRP A 47 -9.93 15.14 9.37
CA TRP A 47 -8.50 15.31 9.66
C TRP A 47 -8.05 16.73 10.06
N PRO A 48 -8.36 17.82 9.30
CA PRO A 48 -7.91 19.15 9.67
C PRO A 48 -8.50 19.65 11.00
N LYS A 49 -9.64 19.10 11.42
CA LYS A 49 -10.33 19.43 12.67
C LYS A 49 -9.86 18.58 13.87
N MET A 50 -9.16 17.47 13.63
CA MET A 50 -8.66 16.59 14.70
C MET A 50 -7.51 17.24 15.48
N SER A 51 -7.46 16.99 16.78
CA SER A 51 -6.32 17.37 17.62
C SER A 51 -5.09 16.53 17.27
N GLN A 52 -3.90 17.05 17.61
CA GLN A 52 -2.64 16.37 17.32
C GLN A 52 -2.52 14.99 17.99
N ASN A 53 -3.06 14.84 19.21
CA ASN A 53 -3.08 13.56 19.92
C ASN A 53 -3.93 12.52 19.20
N ILE A 54 -5.12 12.89 18.72
CA ILE A 54 -6.02 11.98 18.01
C ILE A 54 -5.39 11.53 16.69
N ARG A 55 -4.77 12.46 15.94
CA ARG A 55 -4.02 12.13 14.72
C ARG A 55 -2.91 11.13 14.99
N SER A 56 -2.15 11.33 16.07
CA SER A 56 -1.06 10.43 16.47
C SER A 56 -1.56 9.05 16.88
N ASN A 57 -2.68 9.00 17.62
CA ASN A 57 -3.32 7.75 18.01
C ASN A 57 -3.89 6.99 16.82
N LEU A 58 -4.51 7.68 15.85
CA LEU A 58 -5.02 7.09 14.61
C LEU A 58 -3.90 6.38 13.84
N VAL A 59 -2.78 7.05 13.68
CA VAL A 59 -1.62 6.52 12.96
C VAL A 59 -0.98 5.35 13.70
N SER A 60 -0.86 5.45 15.01
CA SER A 60 -0.34 4.36 15.85
C SER A 60 -1.26 3.14 15.83
N LEU A 61 -2.59 3.37 15.87
CA LEU A 61 -3.59 2.31 15.78
C LEU A 61 -3.50 1.58 14.43
N LEU A 62 -3.28 2.30 13.34
CA LEU A 62 -3.06 1.69 12.03
C LEU A 62 -1.80 0.85 11.96
N ALA A 63 -0.69 1.34 12.52
CA ALA A 63 0.53 0.54 12.61
C ALA A 63 0.28 -0.75 13.41
N ASP A 64 -0.44 -0.65 14.54
CA ASP A 64 -0.82 -1.79 15.36
C ASP A 64 -1.74 -2.77 14.56
N LEU A 65 -2.69 -2.27 13.76
CA LEU A 65 -3.60 -3.08 12.91
C LEU A 65 -2.87 -3.79 11.76
N ILE A 66 -1.91 -3.11 11.13
CA ILE A 66 -1.07 -3.70 10.06
C ILE A 66 -0.25 -4.86 10.64
N ALA A 67 0.35 -4.66 11.81
CA ALA A 67 1.17 -5.67 12.48
C ALA A 67 0.36 -6.89 12.97
N THR A 68 -0.91 -6.71 13.32
CA THR A 68 -1.71 -7.78 13.95
C THR A 68 -2.51 -8.64 12.98
N LYS A 69 -2.87 -8.17 11.76
CA LYS A 69 -3.73 -8.96 10.86
C LYS A 69 -3.51 -8.88 9.34
N GLY A 70 -2.46 -8.24 8.82
CA GLY A 70 -2.25 -8.21 7.36
C GLY A 70 -3.42 -7.55 6.62
N ALA A 71 -4.04 -6.54 7.25
CA ALA A 71 -5.10 -5.76 6.63
C ALA A 71 -4.57 -5.03 5.39
N SER A 72 -5.36 -5.00 4.29
CA SER A 72 -5.02 -4.17 3.12
C SER A 72 -5.38 -2.71 3.43
N VAL A 73 -4.37 -1.90 3.73
CA VAL A 73 -4.50 -0.49 4.17
C VAL A 73 -4.17 0.49 3.04
N GLU A 74 -4.07 0.02 1.81
CA GLU A 74 -3.46 0.76 0.69
C GLU A 74 -4.13 2.12 0.42
N VAL A 75 -5.46 2.14 0.32
CA VAL A 75 -6.25 3.37 0.08
C VAL A 75 -6.19 4.31 1.28
N LEU A 76 -6.19 3.77 2.50
CA LEU A 76 -6.15 4.57 3.72
C LEU A 76 -4.77 5.22 3.91
N MET A 77 -3.69 4.49 3.63
CA MET A 77 -2.31 5.00 3.64
C MET A 77 -2.15 6.15 2.64
N LEU A 78 -2.74 6.04 1.46
CA LEU A 78 -2.77 7.11 0.46
C LEU A 78 -3.47 8.39 0.98
N HIS A 79 -4.61 8.23 1.66
CA HIS A 79 -5.38 9.34 2.23
C HIS A 79 -4.64 10.03 3.40
N ILE A 80 -4.04 9.22 4.28
CA ILE A 80 -3.20 9.69 5.38
C ILE A 80 -2.02 10.46 4.81
N TYR A 81 -1.33 9.88 3.84
CA TYR A 81 -0.17 10.49 3.25
C TYR A 81 -0.47 11.87 2.60
N ARG A 82 -1.52 11.96 1.78
CA ARG A 82 -1.96 13.22 1.14
C ARG A 82 -2.20 14.35 2.15
N ARG A 83 -2.50 14.00 3.40
CA ARG A 83 -2.79 14.93 4.50
C ARG A 83 -1.65 15.09 5.51
N MET A 84 -0.60 14.28 5.40
CA MET A 84 0.42 14.10 6.43
C MET A 84 1.85 14.12 5.92
N SER A 85 2.11 14.61 4.70
CA SER A 85 3.47 14.64 4.14
C SER A 85 4.51 15.26 5.10
N LYS A 86 4.14 16.33 5.83
CA LYS A 86 4.98 16.97 6.86
C LYS A 86 5.10 16.19 8.18
N TRP A 87 4.15 15.31 8.49
CA TRP A 87 4.11 14.57 9.76
C TRP A 87 4.88 13.25 9.68
N LEU A 88 4.92 12.63 8.49
CA LEU A 88 5.75 11.46 8.18
C LEU A 88 7.26 11.76 8.29
N GLU A 89 7.65 13.03 8.32
CA GLU A 89 9.06 13.43 8.46
C GLU A 89 9.58 13.18 9.90
N SER A 90 8.68 13.09 10.89
CA SER A 90 9.05 12.94 12.31
C SER A 90 9.68 11.57 12.64
N THR A 91 10.84 11.62 13.30
CA THR A 91 11.80 10.51 13.42
C THR A 91 11.36 9.38 14.38
N ASP A 92 10.56 9.68 15.40
CA ASP A 92 10.52 8.83 16.59
C ASP A 92 9.47 7.71 16.63
N ARG A 93 8.49 7.66 15.73
CA ARG A 93 7.36 6.70 15.90
C ARG A 93 6.89 5.95 14.65
N GLN A 94 7.45 6.23 13.47
CA GLN A 94 6.82 5.81 12.20
C GLN A 94 7.83 5.37 11.12
N SER A 95 8.98 4.83 11.53
CA SER A 95 10.01 4.33 10.59
C SER A 95 9.45 3.37 9.54
N PHE A 96 8.42 2.59 9.88
CA PHE A 96 7.77 1.61 9.00
C PHE A 96 6.72 2.19 8.03
N LEU A 97 6.04 3.29 8.38
CA LEU A 97 4.92 3.79 7.57
C LEU A 97 5.38 4.43 6.26
N LEU A 98 6.50 5.14 6.29
CA LEU A 98 7.06 5.77 5.10
C LEU A 98 7.45 4.70 4.05
N PRO A 99 8.25 3.67 4.37
CA PRO A 99 8.54 2.57 3.47
C PRO A 99 7.27 1.85 2.98
N LEU A 100 6.29 1.62 3.87
CA LEU A 100 5.03 0.99 3.48
C LEU A 100 4.20 1.86 2.51
N THR A 101 4.24 3.18 2.67
CA THR A 101 3.58 4.12 1.75
C THR A 101 4.25 4.09 0.38
N VAL A 102 5.58 4.18 0.34
CA VAL A 102 6.35 4.07 -0.91
C VAL A 102 6.06 2.74 -1.59
N TYR A 103 6.11 1.66 -0.83
CA TYR A 103 5.78 0.33 -1.30
C TYR A 103 4.41 0.26 -1.97
N THR A 104 3.38 0.77 -1.29
CA THR A 104 2.00 0.83 -1.78
C THR A 104 1.89 1.64 -3.07
N LEU A 105 2.53 2.81 -3.11
CA LEU A 105 2.50 3.67 -4.31
C LEU A 105 3.18 3.00 -5.50
N LEU A 106 4.39 2.48 -5.33
CA LEU A 106 5.13 1.80 -6.39
C LEU A 106 4.37 0.58 -6.92
N ARG A 107 3.54 -0.05 -6.08
CA ARG A 107 2.69 -1.16 -6.46
C ARG A 107 1.44 -0.73 -7.24
N LEU A 108 0.77 0.35 -6.83
CA LEU A 108 -0.49 0.80 -7.44
C LEU A 108 -0.27 1.55 -8.76
N ILE A 109 0.86 2.24 -8.91
CA ILE A 109 1.16 3.05 -10.11
C ILE A 109 1.08 2.24 -11.43
N PRO A 110 1.60 1.00 -11.53
CA PRO A 110 1.39 0.12 -12.67
C PRO A 110 -0.08 -0.17 -13.00
N ASP A 111 -0.93 -0.34 -11.98
CA ASP A 111 -2.35 -0.72 -12.15
C ASP A 111 -3.20 0.41 -12.73
N HIS A 112 -2.73 1.65 -12.65
CA HIS A 112 -3.36 2.78 -13.33
C HIS A 112 -3.25 2.70 -14.86
N ASN A 113 -2.46 1.78 -15.43
CA ASN A 113 -2.43 1.48 -16.87
C ASN A 113 -3.58 0.57 -17.30
N VAL A 114 -4.83 0.92 -16.94
CA VAL A 114 -6.00 0.32 -17.61
C VAL A 114 -5.96 0.78 -19.06
N SER A 115 -5.32 -0.05 -19.87
CA SER A 115 -5.33 0.03 -21.32
C SER A 115 -6.79 -0.19 -21.70
N VAL A 116 -7.54 0.87 -22.00
CA VAL A 116 -8.79 0.69 -22.74
C VAL A 116 -8.38 -0.02 -24.02
N PRO A 117 -8.84 -1.26 -24.29
CA PRO A 117 -8.44 -1.95 -25.50
C PRO A 117 -8.87 -1.10 -26.68
N ALA A 118 -7.91 -0.72 -27.52
CA ALA A 118 -8.21 -0.12 -28.81
C ALA A 118 -9.13 -1.09 -29.56
N PRO A 119 -10.30 -0.65 -30.05
CA PRO A 119 -11.22 -1.52 -30.76
C PRO A 119 -10.64 -1.75 -32.16
N ASN A 120 -9.77 -2.74 -32.28
CA ASN A 120 -9.39 -3.27 -33.58
C ASN A 120 -10.54 -4.13 -34.08
N GLY A 121 -11.51 -3.49 -34.73
CA GLY A 121 -12.62 -4.20 -35.35
C GLY A 121 -13.82 -3.33 -35.69
N SER A 122 -13.62 -2.33 -36.56
CA SER A 122 -14.65 -1.71 -37.42
C SER A 122 -15.88 -1.04 -36.77
N THR A 123 -16.21 0.14 -37.34
CA THR A 123 -17.44 0.94 -37.18
C THR A 123 -17.63 1.72 -35.87
N SER A 124 -17.22 2.99 -35.95
CA SER A 124 -17.99 4.17 -35.50
C SER A 124 -18.89 4.02 -34.26
N SER A 125 -18.46 4.58 -33.13
CA SER A 125 -19.20 5.64 -32.41
C SER A 125 -18.59 5.93 -31.04
N GLN A 126 -18.29 7.20 -30.81
CA GLN A 126 -18.23 7.88 -29.51
C GLN A 126 -17.38 7.20 -28.41
N VAL A 127 -16.10 7.57 -28.35
CA VAL A 127 -15.47 7.78 -27.03
C VAL A 127 -16.32 8.84 -26.33
N THR A 128 -17.18 8.41 -25.42
CA THR A 128 -18.03 9.33 -24.63
C THR A 128 -17.11 10.30 -23.89
N ALA A 129 -17.48 11.59 -23.81
CA ALA A 129 -16.67 12.60 -23.11
C ALA A 129 -16.34 12.21 -21.65
N SER A 130 -17.17 11.34 -21.04
CA SER A 130 -16.95 10.76 -19.72
C SER A 130 -15.80 9.74 -19.64
N THR A 131 -15.55 8.93 -20.66
CA THR A 131 -14.41 7.99 -20.65
C THR A 131 -13.08 8.69 -20.88
N ALA A 132 -13.07 9.72 -21.74
CA ALA A 132 -11.90 10.56 -21.95
C ALA A 132 -11.53 11.40 -20.71
N SER A 133 -12.53 11.90 -19.97
CA SER A 133 -12.29 12.66 -18.72
C SER A 133 -11.83 11.77 -17.57
N LEU A 134 -12.32 10.53 -17.48
CA LEU A 134 -11.82 9.55 -16.53
C LEU A 134 -10.36 9.18 -16.84
N HIS A 135 -10.03 8.94 -18.11
CA HIS A 135 -8.67 8.64 -18.54
C HIS A 135 -7.68 9.78 -18.23
N SER A 136 -8.05 11.04 -18.47
CA SER A 136 -7.20 12.18 -18.12
C SER A 136 -7.03 12.35 -16.60
N SER A 137 -8.09 12.07 -15.81
CA SER A 137 -8.01 12.09 -14.35
C SER A 137 -7.09 10.99 -13.78
N LEU A 138 -7.08 9.79 -14.38
CA LEU A 138 -6.21 8.68 -14.00
C LEU A 138 -4.75 8.97 -14.35
N ILE A 139 -4.48 9.56 -15.52
CA ILE A 139 -3.13 10.00 -15.89
C ILE A 139 -2.62 11.06 -14.91
N ALA A 140 -3.45 12.05 -14.57
CA ALA A 140 -3.10 13.09 -13.61
C ALA A 140 -2.84 12.53 -12.20
N LEU A 141 -3.65 11.55 -11.78
CA LEU A 141 -3.48 10.84 -10.51
C LEU A 141 -2.15 10.08 -10.48
N ARG A 142 -1.90 9.26 -11.50
CA ARG A 142 -0.67 8.50 -11.67
C ARG A 142 0.56 9.41 -11.63
N GLN A 143 0.53 10.54 -12.34
CA GLN A 143 1.64 11.49 -12.33
C GLN A 143 1.89 12.05 -10.93
N ARG A 144 0.81 12.43 -10.23
CA ARG A 144 0.90 12.97 -8.86
C ARG A 144 1.46 11.95 -7.88
N GLU A 145 1.03 10.69 -7.99
CA GLU A 145 1.51 9.59 -7.14
C GLU A 145 2.94 9.20 -7.47
N SER A 146 3.32 9.24 -8.74
CA SER A 146 4.70 8.98 -9.17
C SER A 146 5.67 10.05 -8.65
N ASN A 147 5.32 11.33 -8.81
CA ASN A 147 6.15 12.44 -8.30
C ASN A 147 6.35 12.35 -6.78
N LEU A 148 5.27 12.03 -6.08
CA LEU A 148 5.25 11.86 -4.63
C LEU A 148 6.13 10.68 -4.18
N ALA A 149 6.02 9.54 -4.85
CA ALA A 149 6.86 8.37 -4.57
C ALA A 149 8.35 8.70 -4.77
N ILE A 150 8.69 9.41 -5.85
CA ILE A 150 10.06 9.89 -6.10
C ILE A 150 10.53 10.85 -5.02
N ASP A 151 9.73 11.86 -4.66
CA ASP A 151 10.07 12.82 -3.61
C ASP A 151 10.40 12.12 -2.30
N PHE A 152 9.63 11.09 -1.97
CA PHE A 152 9.83 10.27 -0.79
C PHE A 152 11.09 9.43 -0.83
N ILE A 153 11.32 8.73 -1.93
CA ILE A 153 12.52 7.89 -2.08
C ILE A 153 13.76 8.78 -2.04
N ARG A 154 13.77 9.93 -2.72
CA ARG A 154 14.94 10.82 -2.76
C ARG A 154 15.22 11.49 -1.42
N ARG A 155 14.19 11.93 -0.68
CA ARG A 155 14.38 12.61 0.62
C ARG A 155 14.72 11.65 1.75
N TYR A 156 14.24 10.41 1.67
CA TYR A 156 14.27 9.46 2.78
C TYR A 156 14.70 8.06 2.33
N PHE A 157 15.67 8.00 1.43
CA PHE A 157 16.14 6.75 0.81
C PHE A 157 16.52 5.70 1.86
N ASP A 158 17.27 6.09 2.88
CA ASP A 158 17.74 5.19 3.96
C ASP A 158 16.63 4.59 4.79
N ARG A 159 15.46 5.24 4.84
CA ARG A 159 14.27 4.66 5.47
C ARG A 159 13.60 3.70 4.50
N CYS A 160 13.43 4.11 3.24
CA CYS A 160 12.80 3.31 2.20
C CYS A 160 13.59 2.02 1.88
N SER A 161 14.92 2.04 2.04
CA SER A 161 15.80 0.89 1.81
C SER A 161 15.53 -0.30 2.74
N GLN A 162 14.77 -0.12 3.84
CA GLN A 162 14.30 -1.21 4.70
C GLN A 162 13.39 -2.21 3.97
N LEU A 163 12.83 -1.83 2.82
CA LEU A 163 12.13 -2.74 1.92
C LEU A 163 13.08 -3.77 1.28
N GLY A 164 14.38 -3.46 1.17
CA GLY A 164 15.40 -4.34 0.63
C GLY A 164 15.19 -4.67 -0.85
N ARG A 165 15.38 -5.94 -1.20
CA ARG A 165 15.24 -6.49 -2.58
C ARG A 165 13.97 -6.03 -3.29
N GLU A 166 12.88 -5.96 -2.55
CA GLU A 166 11.57 -5.64 -3.10
C GLU A 166 11.46 -4.20 -3.59
N LEU A 167 12.19 -3.25 -3.00
CA LEU A 167 12.28 -1.88 -3.53
C LEU A 167 12.89 -1.87 -4.93
N ILE A 168 13.97 -2.63 -5.14
CA ILE A 168 14.63 -2.75 -6.45
C ILE A 168 13.70 -3.40 -7.46
N ARG A 169 12.98 -4.47 -7.06
CA ARG A 169 12.02 -5.15 -7.93
C ARG A 169 10.90 -4.22 -8.39
N LEU A 170 10.33 -3.43 -7.48
CA LEU A 170 9.26 -2.48 -7.78
C LEU A 170 9.76 -1.33 -8.67
N LEU A 171 10.93 -0.76 -8.36
CA LEU A 171 11.52 0.30 -9.18
C LEU A 171 11.90 -0.21 -10.58
N HIS A 172 12.37 -1.45 -10.70
CA HIS A 172 12.66 -2.07 -11.99
C HIS A 172 11.39 -2.19 -12.85
N ALA A 173 10.23 -2.50 -12.26
CA ALA A 173 8.96 -2.53 -12.98
C ALA A 173 8.55 -1.15 -13.53
N LEU A 174 9.03 -0.07 -12.92
CA LEU A 174 8.69 1.31 -13.25
C LEU A 174 9.78 2.04 -14.04
N CYS A 175 10.96 1.45 -14.24
CA CYS A 175 12.16 2.14 -14.75
C CYS A 175 12.03 2.72 -16.16
N ARG A 176 10.97 2.38 -16.90
CA ARG A 176 10.68 2.90 -18.26
C ARG A 176 9.76 4.12 -18.25
N ILE A 177 9.22 4.49 -17.09
CA ILE A 177 8.23 5.55 -16.94
C ILE A 177 8.89 6.72 -16.22
N GLU A 178 8.75 7.94 -16.74
CA GLU A 178 9.16 9.13 -15.98
C GLU A 178 8.16 9.42 -14.86
N PRO A 179 8.59 9.83 -13.66
CA PRO A 179 9.96 10.19 -13.22
C PRO A 179 10.87 9.04 -12.72
N PHE A 180 10.45 7.78 -12.81
CA PHE A 180 11.20 6.64 -12.27
C PHE A 180 12.43 6.26 -13.08
N ALA A 181 12.42 6.51 -14.39
CA ALA A 181 13.58 6.27 -15.25
C ALA A 181 14.80 7.07 -14.77
N GLN A 182 14.63 8.34 -14.43
CA GLN A 182 15.70 9.16 -13.88
C GLN A 182 16.20 8.63 -12.52
N LEU A 183 15.30 8.29 -11.59
CA LEU A 183 15.69 7.70 -10.30
C LEU A 183 16.48 6.39 -10.49
N TRP A 184 16.05 5.55 -11.42
CA TRP A 184 16.72 4.29 -11.73
C TRP A 184 18.14 4.52 -12.25
N GLN A 185 18.35 5.50 -13.12
CA GLN A 185 19.69 5.87 -13.59
C GLN A 185 20.56 6.39 -12.44
N ASP A 186 20.03 7.27 -11.59
CA ASP A 186 20.78 7.83 -10.45
C ASP A 186 21.23 6.71 -9.50
N LEU A 187 20.35 5.74 -9.22
CA LEU A 187 20.62 4.61 -8.34
C LEU A 187 21.82 3.77 -8.78
N PHE A 188 21.96 3.51 -10.09
CA PHE A 188 23.07 2.69 -10.63
C PHE A 188 24.30 3.51 -11.02
N LYS A 189 24.15 4.81 -11.27
CA LYS A 189 25.26 5.71 -11.57
C LYS A 189 26.04 6.07 -10.31
N ASP A 190 25.35 6.52 -9.28
CA ASP A 190 25.95 6.88 -7.99
C ASP A 190 24.91 6.85 -6.87
N ILE A 191 24.80 5.71 -6.20
CA ILE A 191 23.90 5.52 -5.06
C ILE A 191 24.24 6.45 -3.89
N SER A 192 25.48 6.96 -3.81
CA SER A 192 25.94 7.89 -2.78
C SER A 192 25.17 9.22 -2.82
N THR A 193 24.59 9.56 -3.99
CA THR A 193 23.72 10.74 -4.13
C THR A 193 22.37 10.58 -3.40
N LEU A 194 21.96 9.33 -3.15
CA LEU A 194 20.70 8.99 -2.50
C LEU A 194 20.90 8.58 -1.03
N SER A 195 22.06 7.99 -0.70
CA SER A 195 22.35 7.43 0.63
C SER A 195 23.78 7.70 1.04
N ASN A 196 23.99 8.03 2.32
CA ASN A 196 25.33 8.03 2.92
C ASN A 196 25.72 6.66 3.51
N HIS A 197 24.80 5.68 3.52
CA HIS A 197 24.97 4.36 4.13
C HIS A 197 25.33 3.27 3.13
N PHE A 198 24.71 3.31 1.95
CA PHE A 198 24.92 2.30 0.91
C PHE A 198 26.00 2.75 -0.08
N LYS A 199 26.95 1.87 -0.38
CA LYS A 199 28.00 2.10 -1.38
C LYS A 199 27.68 1.45 -2.73
N SER A 200 26.77 0.49 -2.74
CA SER A 200 26.37 -0.24 -3.94
C SER A 200 24.94 -0.76 -3.86
N VAL A 201 24.30 -0.96 -5.01
CA VAL A 201 22.96 -1.59 -5.09
C VAL A 201 22.98 -3.03 -4.57
N SER A 202 24.12 -3.73 -4.64
CA SER A 202 24.29 -5.07 -4.07
C SER A 202 24.00 -5.13 -2.57
N GLU A 203 24.47 -4.14 -1.80
CA GLU A 203 24.21 -4.09 -0.35
C GLU A 203 22.70 -3.97 -0.04
N LEU A 204 21.96 -3.25 -0.89
CA LEU A 204 20.51 -3.13 -0.78
C LEU A 204 19.79 -4.43 -1.18
N LEU A 205 20.32 -5.15 -2.17
CA LEU A 205 19.84 -6.47 -2.55
C LEU A 205 20.15 -7.53 -1.48
N ASP A 206 21.08 -7.32 -0.56
CA ASP A 206 21.31 -8.28 0.53
C ASP A 206 20.26 -8.15 1.66
N ILE A 207 19.56 -7.02 1.73
CA ILE A 207 18.47 -6.82 2.70
C ILE A 207 17.26 -7.66 2.28
N MET A 208 16.92 -8.66 3.11
CA MET A 208 15.69 -9.43 2.97
C MET A 208 14.48 -8.55 3.31
N THR A 209 13.48 -8.55 2.43
CA THR A 209 12.24 -7.79 2.64
C THR A 209 11.46 -8.33 3.85
N PRO A 210 11.17 -7.48 4.86
CA PRO A 210 10.38 -7.89 6.01
C PRO A 210 8.96 -8.36 5.65
N GLN A 211 8.48 -9.40 6.33
CA GLN A 211 7.18 -10.02 6.03
C GLN A 211 5.99 -9.06 6.15
N CYS A 212 6.07 -8.05 7.01
CA CYS A 212 5.03 -7.05 7.18
C CYS A 212 4.74 -6.22 5.90
N PHE A 213 5.70 -6.13 4.96
CA PHE A 213 5.46 -5.52 3.65
C PHE A 213 4.87 -6.51 2.65
N THR A 214 5.32 -7.77 2.69
CA THR A 214 4.81 -8.79 1.76
C THR A 214 3.40 -9.25 2.12
N GLN A 215 3.00 -9.17 3.38
CA GLN A 215 1.64 -9.50 3.81
C GLN A 215 0.60 -8.51 3.27
N THR A 216 1.00 -7.27 2.94
CA THR A 216 0.09 -6.32 2.29
C THR A 216 -0.07 -6.60 0.79
N LEU A 217 0.70 -7.54 0.20
CA LEU A 217 0.62 -7.91 -1.23
C LEU A 217 -0.68 -8.61 -1.60
N ILE A 218 -1.32 -9.29 -0.67
CA ILE A 218 -2.43 -10.17 -0.99
C ILE A 218 -3.61 -9.69 -0.15
N PRO A 219 -4.76 -9.34 -0.74
CA PRO A 219 -5.97 -9.11 0.03
C PRO A 219 -6.14 -10.27 1.00
N HIS A 220 -6.30 -9.98 2.30
CA HIS A 220 -6.29 -11.02 3.32
C HIS A 220 -7.29 -12.17 3.05
N GLU A 221 -8.40 -11.90 2.37
CA GLU A 221 -9.30 -12.95 1.86
C GLU A 221 -8.57 -13.91 0.90
N MET A 222 -7.87 -13.39 -0.12
CA MET A 222 -7.03 -14.20 -1.01
C MET A 222 -5.92 -14.92 -0.25
N GLU A 223 -5.33 -14.31 0.78
CA GLU A 223 -4.31 -14.96 1.62
C GLU A 223 -4.88 -16.17 2.37
N GLN A 224 -6.09 -16.05 2.91
CA GLN A 224 -6.80 -17.16 3.56
C GLN A 224 -7.03 -18.32 2.58
N TRP A 225 -7.47 -18.02 1.36
CA TRP A 225 -7.68 -19.02 0.31
C TRP A 225 -6.37 -19.70 -0.09
N ILE A 226 -5.29 -18.94 -0.31
CA ILE A 226 -3.97 -19.50 -0.65
C ILE A 226 -3.45 -20.38 0.49
N ARG A 227 -3.54 -19.93 1.74
CA ARG A 227 -3.08 -20.70 2.91
C ARG A 227 -3.89 -21.97 3.11
N TRP A 228 -5.21 -21.90 2.91
CA TRP A 228 -6.08 -23.06 2.94
C TRP A 228 -5.71 -24.05 1.83
N MET A 229 -5.46 -23.57 0.60
CA MET A 229 -5.05 -24.41 -0.51
C MET A 229 -3.71 -25.11 -0.24
N MET A 230 -2.69 -24.37 0.19
CA MET A 230 -1.38 -24.98 0.51
C MET A 230 -1.47 -26.04 1.62
N ARG A 231 -2.45 -25.92 2.53
CA ARG A 231 -2.64 -26.85 3.65
C ARG A 231 -3.53 -28.05 3.31
N ASN A 232 -4.53 -27.87 2.45
CA ASN A 232 -5.61 -28.86 2.25
C ASN A 232 -5.66 -29.44 0.82
N VAL A 233 -5.09 -28.76 -0.16
CA VAL A 233 -5.10 -29.21 -1.56
C VAL A 233 -3.78 -29.89 -1.88
N HIS A 234 -3.85 -31.20 -2.11
CA HIS A 234 -2.69 -32.00 -2.46
C HIS A 234 -2.51 -31.96 -3.99
N CYS A 235 -1.35 -31.45 -4.45
CA CYS A 235 -0.99 -31.47 -5.87
C CYS A 235 -0.56 -32.89 -6.28
N VAL A 236 -1.54 -33.78 -6.48
CA VAL A 236 -1.33 -35.14 -6.97
C VAL A 236 -1.61 -35.19 -8.48
N PRO A 237 -0.77 -35.87 -9.29
CA PRO A 237 -1.04 -36.05 -10.71
C PRO A 237 -2.44 -36.66 -10.92
N GLY A 238 -3.27 -36.02 -11.76
CA GLY A 238 -4.62 -36.47 -12.08
C GLY A 238 -5.75 -35.87 -11.21
N PHE A 239 -5.44 -35.14 -10.13
CA PHE A 239 -6.46 -34.39 -9.38
C PHE A 239 -6.63 -32.97 -9.94
N PRO A 240 -7.87 -32.52 -10.24
CA PRO A 240 -8.11 -31.21 -10.82
C PRO A 240 -7.94 -30.10 -9.79
N VAL A 241 -6.74 -29.51 -9.72
CA VAL A 241 -6.46 -28.30 -8.92
C VAL A 241 -7.10 -27.04 -9.55
N ARG A 242 -7.48 -27.12 -10.83
CA ARG A 242 -8.06 -26.00 -11.62
C ARG A 242 -9.29 -25.37 -10.96
N ARG A 243 -10.17 -26.18 -10.34
CA ARG A 243 -11.38 -25.67 -9.68
C ARG A 243 -11.08 -24.71 -8.52
N TYR A 244 -9.94 -24.89 -7.83
CA TYR A 244 -9.52 -23.99 -6.77
C TYR A 244 -8.86 -22.72 -7.31
N GLN A 245 -8.28 -22.78 -8.52
CA GLN A 245 -7.74 -21.61 -9.20
C GLN A 245 -8.85 -20.65 -9.67
N GLU A 246 -10.03 -21.17 -9.98
CA GLU A 246 -11.22 -20.38 -10.34
C GLU A 246 -11.65 -19.42 -9.22
N PHE A 247 -11.38 -19.75 -7.95
CA PHE A 247 -11.66 -18.83 -6.83
C PHE A 247 -10.91 -17.49 -6.91
N PHE A 248 -9.79 -17.44 -7.64
CA PHE A 248 -9.03 -16.22 -7.84
C PHE A 248 -9.35 -15.50 -9.17
N GLN A 249 -10.17 -16.10 -10.04
CA GLN A 249 -10.47 -15.57 -11.37
C GLN A 249 -11.74 -14.70 -11.44
N VAL A 250 -12.54 -14.67 -10.37
CA VAL A 250 -13.86 -13.98 -10.35
C VAL A 250 -13.78 -12.51 -9.89
N LEU A 251 -12.59 -11.98 -9.58
CA LEU A 251 -12.38 -10.58 -9.16
C LEU A 251 -11.85 -9.67 -10.27
N ASN A 252 -12.41 -9.76 -11.49
CA ASN A 252 -12.22 -8.76 -12.56
C ASN A 252 -13.47 -7.91 -12.73
#